data_AF-A0A0N4UIE5-F1
#
_entry.id   AF-A0A0N4UIE5-F1
#
_cell.length_a   1.000
_cell.length_b   1.000
_cell.length_c   1.000
_cell.angle_alpha   90.00
_cell.angle_beta   90.00
_cell.angle_gamma   90.00
#
_symmetry.space_group_name_H-M   'P 1'
#
loop_
_entity.id
_entity.type
_entity.pdbx_description
1 polymer ?
#
loop_
_entity_poly.entity_id
_entity_poly.type
_entity_poly.pdbx_seq_one_letter_code
_entity_poly.pdbx_strand_id
1 'polypeptide(L)'
;MRSFYPTWIAPNLLTLSGFLCALFAFFVVSFFDYEFSSNSQFSSSTHTLDGTDGKQARRTGSSGPVGELFDHGLDSWSVLPFTVTLFSAFGRGEFGLTTQSFLCILIGSQFTFILSHWEKYNTGVLYLPWGYDFSQFNNVYEIVLPLFSSFTLFIISYFWAEYSPNNISDIDPRVFYCVMSTVFSNIACRLIVSQMSSTRAEAFNGLLGIYCSVFLMCIPGYFSAVYELLLLRVLCIVLIIAHLHYGICLVCFLIF
;
A
#
# COMPACT_ATOMS: atom_id res chain seq x y z
N MET A 1 -12.48 -25.10 16.61
CA MET A 1 -12.21 -23.65 16.76
C MET A 1 -13.52 -22.97 17.18
N ARG A 2 -13.55 -22.25 18.30
CA ARG A 2 -14.77 -21.53 18.73
C ARG A 2 -15.14 -20.46 17.70
N SER A 3 -16.42 -20.43 17.32
CA SER A 3 -16.99 -19.60 16.27
C SER A 3 -17.14 -18.15 16.74
N PHE A 4 -16.20 -17.26 16.38
CA PHE A 4 -16.38 -15.81 16.63
C PHE A 4 -17.50 -15.21 15.76
N TYR A 5 -17.65 -15.68 14.52
CA TYR A 5 -18.62 -15.13 13.56
C TYR A 5 -19.69 -16.15 13.16
N PRO A 6 -20.93 -15.75 12.89
CA PRO A 6 -21.90 -16.59 12.18
C PRO A 6 -21.40 -17.07 10.81
N THR A 7 -21.85 -18.22 10.33
CA THR A 7 -21.42 -18.80 9.03
C THR A 7 -21.95 -18.05 7.81
N TRP A 8 -23.00 -17.24 7.97
CA TRP A 8 -23.57 -16.42 6.91
C TRP A 8 -22.75 -15.15 6.61
N ILE A 9 -21.78 -14.78 7.47
CA ILE A 9 -20.89 -13.66 7.20
C ILE A 9 -19.82 -14.10 6.21
N ALA A 10 -19.82 -13.49 5.02
CA ALA A 10 -18.79 -13.69 4.01
C ALA A 10 -17.43 -13.16 4.52
N PRO A 11 -16.30 -13.85 4.27
CA PRO A 11 -14.98 -13.40 4.72
C PRO A 11 -14.61 -12.03 4.14
N ASN A 12 -14.85 -11.79 2.85
CA ASN A 12 -14.55 -10.50 2.21
C ASN A 12 -15.33 -9.32 2.84
N LEU A 13 -16.47 -9.58 3.50
CA LEU A 13 -17.17 -8.55 4.25
C LEU A 13 -16.39 -8.14 5.51
N LEU A 14 -15.73 -9.10 6.17
CA LEU A 14 -14.85 -8.82 7.32
C LEU A 14 -13.64 -8.01 6.87
N THR A 15 -12.98 -8.40 5.77
CA THR A 15 -11.88 -7.67 5.14
C THR A 15 -12.29 -6.23 4.82
N LEU A 16 -13.40 -6.05 4.10
CA LEU A 16 -13.90 -4.73 3.73
C LEU A 16 -14.26 -3.89 4.96
N SER A 17 -14.84 -4.50 6.00
CA SER A 17 -15.16 -3.79 7.24
C SER A 17 -13.87 -3.34 7.95
N GLY A 18 -12.85 -4.18 8.00
CA GLY A 18 -11.53 -3.85 8.54
C GLY A 18 -10.89 -2.67 7.80
N PHE A 19 -10.88 -2.73 6.47
CA PHE A 19 -10.41 -1.67 5.60
C PHE A 19 -11.16 -0.34 5.82
N LEU A 20 -12.50 -0.38 5.86
CA LEU A 20 -13.32 0.83 6.07
C LEU A 20 -13.09 1.43 7.46
N CYS A 21 -12.90 0.61 8.49
CA CYS A 21 -12.52 1.10 9.81
C CYS A 21 -11.13 1.78 9.78
N ALA A 22 -10.18 1.28 8.98
CA ALA A 22 -8.85 1.86 8.85
C ALA A 22 -8.93 3.20 8.11
N LEU A 23 -9.70 3.28 7.03
CA LEU A 23 -9.99 4.54 6.34
C LEU A 23 -10.69 5.55 7.25
N PHE A 24 -11.68 5.11 8.03
CA PHE A 24 -12.37 5.99 8.96
C PHE A 24 -11.39 6.57 10.00
N ALA A 25 -10.54 5.72 10.60
CA ALA A 25 -9.49 6.17 11.52
C ALA A 25 -8.54 7.18 10.85
N PHE A 26 -8.12 6.88 9.62
CA PHE A 26 -7.29 7.77 8.82
C PHE A 26 -7.96 9.11 8.58
N PHE A 27 -9.25 9.17 8.21
CA PHE A 27 -9.97 10.42 7.98
C PHE A 27 -10.22 11.21 9.27
N VAL A 28 -10.51 10.53 10.38
CA VAL A 28 -10.66 11.16 11.70
C VAL A 28 -9.36 11.82 12.14
N VAL A 29 -8.24 11.08 12.12
CA VAL A 29 -6.90 11.64 12.37
C VAL A 29 -6.58 12.73 11.34
N SER A 30 -7.02 12.56 10.09
CA SER A 30 -6.79 13.55 9.07
C SER A 30 -7.51 14.87 9.33
N PHE A 31 -8.72 14.80 9.88
CA PHE A 31 -9.52 15.97 10.20
C PHE A 31 -9.07 16.66 11.48
N PHE A 32 -8.81 15.89 12.55
CA PHE A 32 -8.48 16.46 13.86
C PHE A 32 -7.00 16.83 14.03
N ASP A 33 -6.10 16.13 13.36
CA ASP A 33 -4.66 16.26 13.58
C ASP A 33 -3.90 16.53 12.28
N TYR A 34 -4.31 17.56 11.52
CA TYR A 34 -3.85 17.75 10.15
C TYR A 34 -2.32 17.75 9.99
N GLU A 35 -1.63 18.35 10.94
CA GLU A 35 -0.17 18.52 10.93
C GLU A 35 0.60 17.41 11.67
N PHE A 36 -0.08 16.36 12.15
CA PHE A 36 0.50 15.34 13.03
C PHE A 36 1.12 15.95 14.30
N SER A 37 0.40 16.86 14.95
CA SER A 37 0.84 17.56 16.17
C SER A 37 0.25 16.93 17.44
N SER A 38 -0.77 16.07 17.34
CA SER A 38 -1.54 15.58 18.49
C SER A 38 -1.23 14.12 18.84
N ASN A 39 -0.88 13.86 20.11
CA ASN A 39 -0.69 12.51 20.65
C ASN A 39 -2.05 11.79 20.83
N SER A 40 -2.62 11.31 19.74
CA SER A 40 -3.95 10.66 19.74
C SER A 40 -3.86 9.15 20.01
N GLN A 41 -4.64 8.64 20.98
CA GLN A 41 -4.78 7.20 21.26
C GLN A 41 -5.97 6.63 20.49
N PHE A 42 -5.80 6.29 19.22
CA PHE A 42 -6.80 5.50 18.49
C PHE A 42 -6.28 4.08 18.25
N SER A 43 -6.55 3.16 19.18
CA SER A 43 -6.31 1.72 18.98
C SER A 43 -7.44 1.12 18.15
N SER A 44 -7.28 1.12 16.84
CA SER A 44 -8.33 0.75 15.91
C SER A 44 -8.61 -0.76 15.93
N SER A 45 -9.88 -1.13 16.12
CA SER A 45 -10.44 -2.48 15.96
C SER A 45 -10.21 -3.14 14.59
N THR A 46 -9.56 -2.43 13.67
CA THR A 46 -9.23 -2.76 12.29
C THR A 46 -8.39 -4.02 12.17
N HIS A 47 -7.27 -4.11 12.91
CA HIS A 47 -6.36 -5.27 12.86
C HIS A 47 -7.03 -6.57 13.30
N THR A 48 -8.05 -6.48 14.17
CA THR A 48 -8.80 -7.65 14.63
C THR A 48 -9.70 -8.21 13.56
N LEU A 49 -10.40 -7.35 12.79
CA LEU A 49 -11.28 -7.81 11.72
C LEU A 49 -10.48 -8.45 10.59
N ASP A 50 -9.41 -7.76 10.20
CA ASP A 50 -8.46 -8.17 9.18
C ASP A 50 -7.86 -9.56 9.47
N GLY A 51 -7.22 -9.76 10.64
CA GLY A 51 -6.60 -11.05 10.98
C GLY A 51 -7.57 -12.24 11.22
N THR A 52 -8.87 -12.06 11.05
CA THR A 52 -9.88 -13.11 11.27
C THR A 52 -10.60 -13.59 10.02
N ASP A 53 -10.48 -12.88 8.91
CA ASP A 53 -11.18 -13.19 7.66
C ASP A 53 -10.71 -14.51 7.01
N GLY A 54 -9.42 -14.81 7.00
CA GLY A 54 -8.86 -16.05 6.44
C GLY A 54 -9.24 -17.26 7.29
N LYS A 55 -9.42 -17.08 8.61
CA LYS A 55 -9.99 -18.13 9.49
C LYS A 55 -11.45 -18.37 9.14
N GLN A 56 -12.20 -17.30 8.86
CA GLN A 56 -13.59 -17.39 8.40
C GLN A 56 -13.69 -18.07 7.03
N ALA A 57 -12.82 -17.72 6.07
CA ALA A 57 -12.79 -18.27 4.73
C ALA A 57 -12.52 -19.78 4.72
N ARG A 58 -11.56 -20.26 5.55
CA ARG A 58 -11.29 -21.70 5.70
C ARG A 58 -12.47 -22.44 6.34
N ARG A 59 -13.19 -21.78 7.24
CA ARG A 59 -14.35 -22.37 7.93
C ARG A 59 -15.57 -22.49 7.02
N THR A 60 -15.84 -21.49 6.19
CA THR A 60 -16.99 -21.48 5.27
C THR A 60 -16.68 -22.15 3.93
N GLY A 61 -15.46 -22.64 3.71
CA GLY A 61 -15.05 -23.26 2.45
C GLY A 61 -14.91 -22.26 1.29
N SER A 62 -14.75 -20.97 1.60
CA SER A 62 -14.64 -19.88 0.61
C SER A 62 -13.19 -19.40 0.42
N SER A 63 -12.20 -20.24 0.76
CA SER A 63 -10.78 -19.95 0.50
C SER A 63 -10.53 -20.10 -1.00
N GLY A 64 -10.43 -18.97 -1.70
CA GLY A 64 -10.23 -18.95 -3.13
C GLY A 64 -9.41 -17.73 -3.56
N PRO A 65 -8.93 -17.73 -4.82
CA PRO A 65 -8.07 -16.68 -5.33
C PRO A 65 -8.71 -15.29 -5.16
N VAL A 66 -9.97 -15.11 -5.54
CA VAL A 66 -10.65 -13.81 -5.45
C VAL A 66 -10.66 -13.25 -4.02
N GLY A 67 -10.85 -14.11 -3.02
CA GLY A 67 -10.79 -13.72 -1.61
C GLY A 67 -9.39 -13.31 -1.18
N GLU A 68 -8.37 -14.07 -1.61
CA GLU A 68 -6.95 -13.75 -1.34
C GLU A 68 -6.52 -12.41 -1.95
N LEU A 69 -6.91 -12.16 -3.21
CA LEU A 69 -6.65 -10.88 -3.87
C LEU A 69 -7.37 -9.72 -3.19
N PHE A 70 -8.60 -9.93 -2.73
CA PHE A 70 -9.38 -8.90 -2.06
C PHE A 70 -8.77 -8.54 -0.69
N ASP A 71 -8.37 -9.55 0.07
CA ASP A 71 -7.64 -9.45 1.34
C ASP A 71 -6.34 -8.66 1.17
N HIS A 72 -5.37 -9.23 0.46
CA HIS A 72 -4.05 -8.63 0.32
C HIS A 72 -4.03 -7.35 -0.53
N GLY A 73 -4.99 -7.18 -1.44
CA GLY A 73 -5.17 -5.94 -2.18
C GLY A 73 -5.55 -4.78 -1.24
N LEU A 74 -6.50 -4.98 -0.34
CA LEU A 74 -6.89 -3.98 0.66
C LEU A 74 -5.81 -3.82 1.74
N ASP A 75 -5.11 -4.87 2.14
CA ASP A 75 -3.97 -4.78 3.06
C ASP A 75 -2.89 -3.84 2.52
N SER A 76 -2.52 -4.02 1.25
CA SER A 76 -1.47 -3.24 0.61
C SER A 76 -1.80 -1.73 0.59
N TRP A 77 -3.09 -1.38 0.48
CA TRP A 77 -3.54 0.01 0.55
C TRP A 77 -3.71 0.50 2.00
N SER A 78 -4.09 -0.38 2.93
CA SER A 78 -4.27 -0.09 4.37
C SER A 78 -2.97 0.22 5.09
N VAL A 79 -1.82 -0.16 4.53
CA VAL A 79 -0.50 0.19 5.08
C VAL A 79 -0.41 1.69 5.36
N LEU A 80 -0.92 2.55 4.47
CA LEU A 80 -0.90 3.99 4.69
C LEU A 80 -1.78 4.43 5.88
N PRO A 81 -3.10 4.16 5.91
CA PRO A 81 -3.93 4.41 7.08
C PRO A 81 -3.31 3.98 8.40
N PHE A 82 -2.77 2.76 8.49
CA PHE A 82 -2.12 2.26 9.70
C PHE A 82 -0.86 3.04 10.07
N THR A 83 -0.04 3.36 9.08
CA THR A 83 1.18 4.11 9.35
C THR A 83 0.82 5.54 9.78
N VAL A 84 -0.09 6.23 9.10
CA VAL A 84 -0.54 7.60 9.45
C VAL A 84 -1.09 7.68 10.87
N THR A 85 -1.96 6.75 11.27
CA THR A 85 -2.54 6.74 12.63
C THR A 85 -1.48 6.48 13.69
N LEU A 86 -0.56 5.55 13.44
CA LEU A 86 0.58 5.30 14.33
C LEU A 86 1.48 6.54 14.46
N PHE A 87 1.71 7.26 13.37
CA PHE A 87 2.56 8.45 13.36
C PHE A 87 1.94 9.66 14.04
N SER A 88 0.64 9.89 13.86
CA SER A 88 -0.10 10.92 14.61
C SER A 88 0.11 10.74 16.11
N ALA A 89 0.06 9.50 16.62
CA ALA A 89 0.31 9.23 18.03
C ALA A 89 1.69 9.72 18.54
N PHE A 90 2.75 9.69 17.71
CA PHE A 90 4.08 10.20 18.10
C PHE A 90 4.25 11.71 17.88
N GLY A 91 3.57 12.26 16.89
CA GLY A 91 3.60 13.67 16.52
C GLY A 91 4.92 14.16 15.87
N ARG A 92 4.93 15.41 15.40
CA ARG A 92 6.06 16.12 14.74
C ARG A 92 6.76 17.17 15.61
N GLY A 93 6.58 17.13 16.94
CA GLY A 93 7.20 18.10 17.87
C GLY A 93 8.74 18.00 17.94
N GLU A 94 9.34 18.71 18.89
CA GLU A 94 10.81 18.73 19.12
C GLU A 94 11.42 17.33 19.30
N PHE A 95 10.67 16.41 19.94
CA PHE A 95 11.02 15.00 20.11
C PHE A 95 10.23 14.07 19.18
N GLY A 96 9.53 14.64 18.20
CA GLY A 96 8.67 13.93 17.25
C GLY A 96 9.42 13.34 16.07
N LEU A 97 8.69 12.67 15.20
CA LEU A 97 9.24 12.08 13.98
C LEU A 97 9.22 13.12 12.84
N THR A 98 10.32 13.18 12.07
CA THR A 98 10.35 13.98 10.85
C THR A 98 9.50 13.32 9.76
N THR A 99 9.10 14.09 8.76
CA THR A 99 8.47 13.57 7.53
C THR A 99 9.35 12.53 6.88
N GLN A 100 10.66 12.74 6.86
CA GLN A 100 11.58 11.77 6.31
C GLN A 100 11.61 10.44 7.08
N SER A 101 11.59 10.49 8.42
CA SER A 101 11.44 9.28 9.24
C SER A 101 10.12 8.56 8.94
N PHE A 102 9.06 9.31 8.67
CA PHE A 102 7.77 8.75 8.26
C PHE A 102 7.85 8.05 6.91
N LEU A 103 8.45 8.70 5.91
CA LEU A 103 8.68 8.09 4.60
C LEU A 103 9.45 6.77 4.73
N CYS A 104 10.54 6.73 5.51
CA CYS A 104 11.36 5.54 5.69
C CYS A 104 10.58 4.38 6.35
N ILE A 105 9.75 4.65 7.36
CA ILE A 105 8.93 3.62 8.01
C ILE A 105 7.84 3.13 7.06
N LEU A 106 7.20 4.02 6.29
CA LEU A 106 6.21 3.65 5.29
C LEU A 106 6.82 2.86 4.13
N ILE A 107 8.03 3.19 3.69
CA ILE A 107 8.78 2.37 2.73
C ILE A 107 9.12 1.02 3.36
N GLY A 108 9.57 0.98 4.62
CA GLY A 108 9.89 -0.27 5.32
C GLY A 108 8.71 -1.22 5.47
N SER A 109 7.51 -0.71 5.79
CA SER A 109 6.30 -1.52 5.91
C SER A 109 5.84 -2.07 4.56
N GLN A 110 5.83 -1.22 3.52
CA GLN A 110 5.52 -1.65 2.14
C GLN A 110 6.60 -2.59 1.57
N PHE A 111 7.86 -2.40 1.91
CA PHE A 111 8.96 -3.28 1.53
C PHE A 111 8.79 -4.68 2.13
N THR A 112 8.44 -4.75 3.42
CA THR A 112 8.13 -6.03 4.07
C THR A 112 6.94 -6.72 3.39
N PHE A 113 5.90 -5.96 3.05
CA PHE A 113 4.72 -6.47 2.34
C PHE A 113 5.05 -7.02 0.96
N ILE A 114 5.84 -6.30 0.15
CA ILE A 114 6.16 -6.75 -1.20
C ILE A 114 7.15 -7.91 -1.20
N LEU A 115 8.05 -7.99 -0.20
CA LEU A 115 8.98 -9.11 -0.08
C LEU A 115 8.26 -10.44 0.18
N SER A 116 7.22 -10.46 1.01
CA SER A 116 6.46 -11.69 1.27
C SER A 116 5.76 -12.20 -0.01
N HIS A 117 5.23 -11.28 -0.82
CA HIS A 117 4.63 -11.61 -2.11
C HIS A 117 5.69 -11.96 -3.16
N TRP A 118 6.84 -11.29 -3.18
CA TRP A 118 7.96 -11.67 -4.05
C TRP A 118 8.43 -13.10 -3.77
N GLU A 119 8.56 -13.48 -2.51
CA GLU A 119 8.91 -14.84 -2.12
C GLU A 119 7.85 -15.84 -2.62
N LYS A 120 6.57 -15.60 -2.32
CA LYS A 120 5.48 -16.46 -2.78
C LYS A 120 5.42 -16.56 -4.31
N TYR A 121 5.75 -15.50 -5.05
CA TYR A 121 5.79 -15.52 -6.52
C TYR A 121 6.85 -16.50 -7.04
N ASN A 122 8.01 -16.56 -6.37
CA ASN A 122 9.12 -17.39 -6.79
C ASN A 122 9.03 -18.84 -6.27
N THR A 123 8.52 -19.07 -5.06
CA THR A 123 8.45 -20.41 -4.44
C THR A 123 7.10 -21.10 -4.61
N GLY A 124 6.04 -20.36 -4.90
CA GLY A 124 4.65 -20.83 -4.82
C GLY A 124 4.12 -20.97 -3.39
N VAL A 125 4.92 -20.65 -2.36
CA VAL A 125 4.56 -20.80 -0.94
C VAL A 125 4.83 -19.49 -0.20
N LEU A 126 3.82 -19.00 0.51
CA LEU A 126 4.00 -17.87 1.43
C LEU A 126 4.68 -18.36 2.71
N TYR A 127 6.00 -18.23 2.79
CA TYR A 127 6.73 -18.44 4.03
C TYR A 127 6.72 -17.15 4.85
N LEU A 128 6.37 -17.28 6.13
CA LEU A 128 6.60 -16.24 7.14
C LEU A 128 8.05 -16.27 7.73
N PRO A 129 8.79 -17.41 7.70
CA PRO A 129 10.19 -17.46 8.17
C PRO A 129 11.26 -17.22 7.09
N TRP A 130 12.41 -16.65 7.49
CA TRP A 130 13.48 -16.11 6.62
C TRP A 130 14.37 -17.12 5.85
N GLY A 131 14.13 -18.43 5.95
CA GLY A 131 15.02 -19.44 5.37
C GLY A 131 14.82 -19.62 3.87
N TYR A 132 15.66 -18.99 3.04
CA TYR A 132 15.56 -19.05 1.59
C TYR A 132 16.78 -19.74 0.95
N ASP A 133 16.55 -20.68 0.02
CA ASP A 133 17.60 -21.41 -0.70
C ASP A 133 17.82 -20.82 -2.10
N PHE A 134 18.91 -20.05 -2.26
CA PHE A 134 19.28 -19.44 -3.55
C PHE A 134 19.65 -20.47 -4.64
N SER A 135 19.89 -21.73 -4.29
CA SER A 135 20.29 -22.76 -5.27
C SER A 135 19.16 -23.21 -6.20
N GLN A 136 17.90 -22.86 -5.88
CA GLN A 136 16.72 -23.26 -6.66
C GLN A 136 16.50 -22.42 -7.93
N PHE A 137 17.41 -21.49 -8.24
CA PHE A 137 17.19 -20.45 -9.21
C PHE A 137 18.00 -20.59 -10.50
N ASN A 138 17.31 -20.55 -11.65
CA ASN A 138 17.93 -20.63 -12.97
C ASN A 138 18.21 -19.25 -13.62
N ASN A 139 17.49 -18.18 -13.24
CA ASN A 139 17.62 -16.86 -13.88
C ASN A 139 17.38 -15.71 -12.89
N VAL A 140 18.43 -14.95 -12.57
CA VAL A 140 18.40 -13.79 -11.65
C VAL A 140 17.43 -12.71 -12.10
N TYR A 141 17.30 -12.47 -13.41
CA TYR A 141 16.43 -11.43 -13.95
C TYR A 141 14.95 -11.67 -13.62
N GLU A 142 14.47 -12.91 -13.77
CA GLU A 142 13.06 -13.26 -13.48
C GLU A 142 12.74 -13.18 -11.99
N ILE A 143 13.74 -13.34 -11.13
CA ILE A 143 13.58 -13.22 -9.67
C ILE A 143 13.40 -11.76 -9.27
N VAL A 144 14.20 -10.84 -9.81
CA VAL A 144 14.15 -9.43 -9.42
C VAL A 144 13.04 -8.65 -10.13
N LEU A 145 12.52 -9.20 -11.23
CA LEU A 145 11.48 -8.58 -12.05
C LEU A 145 10.26 -8.07 -11.24
N PRO A 146 9.65 -8.85 -10.32
CA PRO A 146 8.52 -8.38 -9.52
C PRO A 146 8.84 -7.19 -8.61
N LEU A 147 10.12 -7.05 -8.21
CA LEU A 147 10.57 -6.01 -7.29
C LEU A 147 10.89 -4.71 -8.03
N PHE A 148 11.16 -4.75 -9.34
CA PHE A 148 11.62 -3.59 -10.10
C PHE A 148 10.71 -2.36 -9.98
N SER A 149 9.39 -2.54 -10.12
CA SER A 149 8.43 -1.43 -10.00
C SER A 149 8.39 -0.84 -8.59
N SER A 150 8.34 -1.67 -7.54
CA SER A 150 8.31 -1.20 -6.15
C SER A 150 9.60 -0.51 -5.73
N PHE A 151 10.76 -1.05 -6.12
CA PHE A 151 12.05 -0.42 -5.85
C PHE A 151 12.17 0.93 -6.57
N THR A 152 11.73 1.01 -7.83
CA THR A 152 11.70 2.27 -8.58
C THR A 152 10.83 3.31 -7.85
N LEU A 153 9.64 2.90 -7.38
CA LEU A 153 8.77 3.77 -6.58
C LEU A 153 9.48 4.26 -5.31
N PHE A 154 10.06 3.36 -4.51
CA PHE A 154 10.71 3.72 -3.24
C PHE A 154 11.88 4.67 -3.43
N ILE A 155 12.71 4.42 -4.44
CA ILE A 155 13.83 5.28 -4.80
C ILE A 155 13.30 6.66 -5.21
N ILE A 156 12.37 6.73 -6.16
CA ILE A 156 11.84 8.02 -6.64
C ILE A 156 11.14 8.80 -5.52
N SER A 157 10.37 8.13 -4.67
CA SER A 157 9.71 8.79 -3.54
C SER A 157 10.72 9.33 -2.52
N TYR A 158 11.79 8.61 -2.23
CA TYR A 158 12.90 9.11 -1.40
C TYR A 158 13.56 10.34 -2.02
N PHE A 159 13.92 10.27 -3.31
CA PHE A 159 14.53 11.40 -4.02
C PHE A 159 13.59 12.61 -4.13
N TRP A 160 12.30 12.39 -4.38
CA TRP A 160 11.33 13.48 -4.44
C TRP A 160 11.15 14.15 -3.08
N ALA A 161 11.11 13.38 -1.98
CA ALA A 161 10.98 13.96 -0.65
C ALA A 161 12.22 14.79 -0.23
N GLU A 162 13.43 14.32 -0.54
CA GLU A 162 14.68 14.98 -0.13
C GLU A 162 15.08 16.16 -1.02
N TYR A 163 14.88 16.03 -2.34
CA TYR A 163 15.36 17.01 -3.32
C TYR A 163 14.25 17.86 -3.94
N SER A 164 13.01 17.77 -3.42
CA SER A 164 11.90 18.62 -3.85
C SER A 164 12.27 20.11 -3.68
N PRO A 165 12.26 20.93 -4.75
CA PRO A 165 12.61 22.36 -4.68
C PRO A 165 11.76 23.15 -3.69
N ASN A 166 10.48 22.77 -3.53
CA ASN A 166 9.53 23.43 -2.63
C ASN A 166 9.25 22.60 -1.36
N ASN A 167 10.02 21.55 -1.07
CA ASN A 167 9.83 20.65 0.07
C ASN A 167 8.36 20.21 0.30
N ILE A 168 7.71 19.67 -0.75
CA ILE A 168 6.28 19.36 -0.73
C ILE A 168 5.90 18.25 0.27
N SER A 169 6.85 17.37 0.60
CA SER A 169 6.71 16.33 1.61
C SER A 169 6.51 16.92 3.02
N ASP A 170 7.03 18.12 3.28
CA ASP A 170 6.79 18.85 4.52
C ASP A 170 5.54 19.71 4.50
N ILE A 171 5.17 20.26 3.33
CA ILE A 171 3.98 21.11 3.18
C ILE A 171 2.68 20.30 3.29
N ASP A 172 2.57 19.18 2.56
CA ASP A 172 1.39 18.32 2.57
C ASP A 172 1.81 16.84 2.55
N PRO A 173 2.42 16.34 3.66
CA PRO A 173 2.94 14.98 3.75
C PRO A 173 1.90 13.92 3.38
N ARG A 174 0.63 14.16 3.71
CA ARG A 174 -0.43 13.18 3.56
C ARG A 174 -0.77 12.91 2.11
N VAL A 175 -0.91 13.96 1.31
CA VAL A 175 -1.15 13.80 -0.12
C VAL A 175 0.05 13.11 -0.76
N PHE A 176 1.27 13.49 -0.37
CA PHE A 176 2.49 12.86 -0.87
C PHE A 176 2.53 11.35 -0.59
N TYR A 177 2.30 10.93 0.65
CA TYR A 177 2.27 9.52 1.03
C TYR A 177 1.06 8.78 0.46
N CYS A 178 -0.09 9.45 0.31
CA CYS A 178 -1.28 8.90 -0.34
C CYS A 178 -1.03 8.53 -1.80
N VAL A 179 -0.39 9.42 -2.55
CA VAL A 179 0.04 9.17 -3.93
C VAL A 179 0.98 7.97 -3.96
N MET A 180 2.04 7.97 -3.16
CA MET A 180 3.03 6.87 -3.13
C MET A 180 2.37 5.53 -2.81
N SER A 181 1.59 5.45 -1.73
CA SER A 181 0.98 4.18 -1.30
C SER A 181 -0.12 3.68 -2.23
N THR A 182 -0.78 4.58 -2.97
CA THR A 182 -1.74 4.16 -4.01
C THR A 182 -1.03 3.53 -5.21
N VAL A 183 0.12 4.08 -5.62
CA VAL A 183 0.96 3.44 -6.66
C VAL A 183 1.48 2.09 -6.18
N PHE A 184 1.98 2.02 -4.95
CA PHE A 184 2.46 0.78 -4.34
C PHE A 184 1.37 -0.29 -4.32
N SER A 185 0.18 0.06 -3.81
CA SER A 185 -0.98 -0.84 -3.77
C SER A 185 -1.33 -1.38 -5.16
N ASN A 186 -1.28 -0.54 -6.20
CA ASN A 186 -1.50 -1.01 -7.57
C ASN A 186 -0.42 -2.01 -8.05
N ILE A 187 0.86 -1.76 -7.72
CA ILE A 187 1.96 -2.68 -8.04
C ILE A 187 1.77 -4.02 -7.30
N ALA A 188 1.45 -3.96 -6.01
CA ALA A 188 1.18 -5.12 -5.18
C ALA A 188 0.01 -5.96 -5.74
N CYS A 189 -1.12 -5.35 -6.08
CA CYS A 189 -2.26 -6.06 -6.67
C CYS A 189 -1.88 -6.77 -7.98
N ARG A 190 -1.09 -6.15 -8.85
CA ARG A 190 -0.64 -6.77 -10.11
C ARG A 190 0.31 -7.94 -9.88
N LEU A 191 1.18 -7.84 -8.88
CA LEU A 191 2.01 -8.97 -8.47
C LEU A 191 1.14 -10.12 -7.94
N ILE A 192 0.21 -9.83 -7.03
CA ILE A 192 -0.74 -10.81 -6.48
C ILE A 192 -1.51 -11.52 -7.60
N VAL A 193 -2.04 -10.77 -8.58
CA VAL A 193 -2.68 -11.37 -9.76
C VAL A 193 -1.72 -12.30 -10.49
N SER A 194 -0.49 -11.84 -10.78
CA SER A 194 0.52 -12.65 -11.49
C SER A 194 0.83 -13.96 -10.78
N GLN A 195 0.87 -13.94 -9.44
CA GLN A 195 1.05 -15.13 -8.61
C GLN A 195 -0.12 -16.11 -8.76
N MET A 196 -1.34 -15.59 -8.70
CA MET A 196 -2.54 -16.42 -8.70
C MET A 196 -2.89 -16.96 -10.09
N SER A 197 -2.60 -16.20 -11.15
CA SER A 197 -2.75 -16.64 -12.54
C SER A 197 -1.55 -17.43 -13.05
N SER A 198 -0.49 -17.60 -12.24
CA SER A 198 0.77 -18.21 -12.68
C SER A 198 1.31 -17.57 -13.97
N THR A 199 1.15 -16.25 -14.08
CA THR A 199 1.63 -15.46 -15.21
C THR A 199 2.87 -14.68 -14.82
N ARG A 200 3.70 -14.34 -15.81
CA ARG A 200 4.90 -13.54 -15.59
C ARG A 200 4.54 -12.15 -15.05
N ALA A 201 5.26 -11.69 -14.03
CA ALA A 201 5.11 -10.35 -13.48
C ALA A 201 5.38 -9.25 -14.53
N GLU A 202 4.59 -8.18 -14.48
CA GLU A 202 4.78 -7.01 -15.33
C GLU A 202 5.94 -6.16 -14.81
N ALA A 203 6.92 -5.85 -15.69
CA ALA A 203 8.01 -4.94 -15.33
C ALA A 203 7.54 -3.49 -15.17
N PHE A 204 6.57 -3.10 -16.00
CA PHE A 204 6.09 -1.73 -16.11
C PHE A 204 4.71 -1.58 -15.47
N ASN A 205 4.57 -0.59 -14.61
CA ASN A 205 3.29 -0.20 -14.03
C ASN A 205 2.86 1.17 -14.57
N GLY A 206 1.66 1.26 -15.14
CA GLY A 206 1.16 2.51 -15.72
C GLY A 206 1.04 3.66 -14.71
N LEU A 207 0.61 3.37 -13.47
CA LEU A 207 0.50 4.39 -12.42
C LEU A 207 1.87 4.86 -11.95
N LEU A 208 2.85 3.95 -11.89
CA LEU A 208 4.25 4.30 -11.65
C LEU A 208 4.77 5.22 -12.76
N GLY A 209 4.45 4.95 -14.03
CA GLY A 209 4.82 5.81 -15.14
C GLY A 209 4.30 7.25 -15.00
N ILE A 210 3.04 7.41 -14.59
CA ILE A 210 2.43 8.73 -14.31
C ILE A 210 3.10 9.39 -13.09
N TYR A 211 3.40 8.64 -12.04
CA TYR A 211 4.10 9.15 -10.87
C TYR A 211 5.51 9.67 -11.23
N CYS A 212 6.26 8.88 -12.01
CA CYS A 212 7.60 9.24 -12.49
C CYS A 212 7.58 10.47 -13.39
N SER A 213 6.58 10.61 -14.27
CA SER A 213 6.51 11.76 -15.17
C SER A 213 6.25 13.06 -14.41
N VAL A 214 5.40 13.03 -13.38
CA VAL A 214 5.19 14.19 -12.49
C VAL A 214 6.45 14.51 -11.69
N PHE A 215 7.12 13.51 -11.12
CA PHE A 215 8.42 13.72 -10.45
C PHE A 215 9.43 14.43 -11.36
N LEU A 216 9.63 13.94 -12.59
CA LEU A 216 10.56 14.52 -13.56
C LEU A 216 10.17 15.94 -13.99
N MET A 217 8.87 16.25 -13.99
CA MET A 217 8.36 17.59 -14.28
C MET A 217 8.64 18.56 -13.12
N CYS A 218 8.50 18.11 -11.86
CA CYS A 218 8.68 18.95 -10.68
C CYS A 218 10.13 19.20 -10.29
N ILE A 219 11.00 18.17 -10.40
CA ILE A 219 12.36 18.21 -9.87
C ILE A 219 13.25 19.36 -10.40
N PRO A 220 13.11 19.86 -11.66
CA PRO A 220 13.91 21.00 -12.12
C PRO A 220 13.57 22.33 -11.44
N GLY A 221 12.49 22.41 -10.66
CA GLY A 221 12.14 23.61 -9.89
C GLY A 221 11.49 24.73 -10.70
N TYR A 222 10.92 24.42 -11.87
CA TYR A 222 10.18 25.42 -12.67
C TYR A 222 8.83 25.82 -12.06
N PHE A 223 8.28 25.00 -11.16
CA PHE A 223 6.99 25.23 -10.52
C PHE A 223 7.17 25.95 -9.18
N SER A 224 6.30 26.92 -8.89
CA SER A 224 6.18 27.43 -7.53
C SER A 224 5.54 26.36 -6.63
N ALA A 225 5.76 26.47 -5.32
CA ALA A 225 5.18 25.57 -4.31
C ALA A 225 3.66 25.34 -4.47
N VAL A 226 2.92 26.39 -4.83
CA VAL A 226 1.45 26.29 -5.01
C VAL A 226 1.09 25.41 -6.20
N TYR A 227 1.81 25.55 -7.31
CA TYR A 227 1.56 24.76 -8.51
C TYR A 227 2.03 23.32 -8.35
N GLU A 228 3.17 23.10 -7.69
CA GLU A 228 3.67 21.76 -7.39
C GLU A 228 2.71 20.99 -6.48
N LEU A 229 2.19 21.64 -5.43
CA LEU A 229 1.21 21.05 -4.53
C LEU A 229 -0.13 20.79 -5.23
N LEU A 230 -0.59 21.70 -6.09
CA LEU A 230 -1.80 21.49 -6.89
C LEU A 230 -1.64 20.27 -7.80
N LEU A 231 -0.50 20.14 -8.47
CA LEU A 231 -0.19 19.00 -9.32
C LEU A 231 -0.18 17.69 -8.53
N LEU A 232 0.40 17.67 -7.32
CA LEU A 232 0.39 16.52 -6.43
C LEU A 232 -1.03 16.12 -6.00
N ARG A 233 -1.90 17.10 -5.71
CA ARG A 233 -3.31 16.84 -5.34
C ARG A 233 -4.13 16.29 -6.50
N VAL A 234 -3.94 16.85 -7.70
CA VAL A 234 -4.57 16.33 -8.93
C VAL A 234 -4.07 14.90 -9.21
N LEU A 235 -2.76 14.66 -9.09
CA LEU A 235 -2.17 13.34 -9.22
C LEU A 235 -2.80 12.35 -8.24
N CYS A 236 -2.95 12.73 -6.97
CA CYS A 236 -3.61 11.90 -5.96
C CYS A 236 -5.00 11.43 -6.39
N ILE A 237 -5.86 12.37 -6.84
CA ILE A 237 -7.21 12.04 -7.29
C ILE A 237 -7.18 11.10 -8.50
N VAL A 238 -6.34 11.41 -9.50
CA VAL A 238 -6.22 10.59 -10.72
C VAL A 238 -5.77 9.17 -10.39
N LEU A 239 -4.76 9.01 -9.54
CA LEU A 239 -4.23 7.70 -9.17
C LEU A 239 -5.22 6.89 -8.33
N ILE A 240 -5.94 7.52 -7.40
CA ILE A 240 -7.00 6.85 -6.63
C ILE A 240 -8.11 6.35 -7.56
N ILE A 241 -8.59 7.19 -8.48
CA ILE A 241 -9.62 6.78 -9.44
C ILE A 241 -9.12 5.63 -10.30
N ALA A 242 -7.89 5.70 -10.81
CA ALA A 242 -7.32 4.65 -11.65
C ALA A 242 -7.09 3.33 -10.88
N HIS A 243 -6.66 3.42 -9.61
CA HIS A 243 -6.49 2.26 -8.73
C HIS A 243 -7.83 1.61 -8.41
N LEU A 244 -8.86 2.40 -8.05
CA LEU A 244 -10.21 1.90 -7.81
C LEU A 244 -10.83 1.29 -9.06
N HIS A 245 -10.68 1.94 -10.22
CA HIS A 245 -11.15 1.40 -11.50
C HIS A 245 -10.50 0.04 -11.79
N TYR A 246 -9.19 -0.09 -11.60
CA TYR A 246 -8.49 -1.37 -11.75
C TYR A 246 -9.06 -2.44 -10.80
N GLY A 247 -9.21 -2.11 -9.51
CA GLY A 247 -9.77 -3.04 -8.51
C GLY A 247 -11.20 -3.47 -8.84
N ILE A 248 -12.08 -2.53 -9.21
CA ILE A 248 -13.46 -2.82 -9.58
C ILE A 248 -13.52 -3.69 -10.83
N CYS A 249 -12.78 -3.35 -11.89
CA CYS A 249 -12.73 -4.16 -13.11
C CYS A 249 -12.24 -5.58 -12.84
N LEU A 250 -11.22 -5.74 -12.00
CA LEU A 250 -10.66 -7.04 -11.66
C LEU A 250 -11.65 -7.89 -10.86
N VAL A 251 -12.31 -7.31 -9.85
CA VAL A 251 -13.35 -8.00 -9.07
C VAL A 251 -14.54 -8.37 -9.97
N CYS A 252 -15.00 -7.46 -10.83
CA CYS A 252 -16.06 -7.75 -11.79
C CYS A 252 -15.66 -8.88 -12.74
N PHE A 253 -14.45 -8.85 -13.31
CA PHE A 253 -13.96 -9.89 -14.21
C PHE A 253 -13.85 -11.26 -13.54
N LEU A 254 -13.58 -11.32 -12.23
CA LEU A 254 -13.44 -12.59 -11.50
C LEU A 254 -14.76 -13.16 -10.97
N ILE A 255 -15.82 -12.35 -10.90
CA ILE A 255 -17.17 -12.80 -10.48
C ILE A 255 -17.97 -13.38 -11.66
N PHE A 256 -17.66 -12.97 -12.90
CA PHE A 256 -18.33 -13.41 -14.13
C PHE A 256 -17.50 -14.42 -14.93
#